data_AF-A0A0F3LCC2-F1
#
_entry.id   AF-A0A0F3LCC2-F1
#
_cell.length_a   1.000
_cell.length_b   1.000
_cell.length_c   1.000
_cell.angle_alpha   90.00
_cell.angle_beta   90.00
_cell.angle_gamma   90.00
#
_symmetry.space_group_name_H-M   'P 1'
#
loop_
_entity.id
_entity.type
_entity.pdbx_description
1 polymer ?
#
loop_
_entity_poly.entity_id
_entity_poly.type
_entity_poly.pdbx_seq_one_letter_code
_entity_poly.pdbx_strand_id
1 'polypeptide(L)'
;MTTSAQAQSRDQDQRSQDRGPRVSPDEARRRGGEAGGGRPIDTQPRRDGNYSVLVERDGRVREVVVDGQTGQARPDNNNQRRRPN
;
A
#
# COMPACT_ATOMS: atom_id res chain seq x y z
N MET A 1 -19.51 -50.76 7.73
CA MET A 1 -18.66 -50.43 6.58
C MET A 1 -19.21 -49.14 5.98
N THR A 2 -18.52 -48.02 5.80
CA THR A 2 -17.17 -47.57 6.13
C THR A 2 -17.20 -46.07 5.79
N THR A 3 -16.93 -45.24 6.80
CA THR A 3 -16.03 -44.07 6.72
C THR A 3 -16.21 -43.06 5.57
N SER A 4 -16.81 -41.89 5.86
CA SER A 4 -16.38 -40.60 5.27
C SER A 4 -17.00 -39.40 6.00
N ALA A 5 -16.65 -39.22 7.27
CA ALA A 5 -16.66 -37.90 7.90
C ALA A 5 -15.23 -37.59 8.33
N GLN A 6 -14.31 -37.68 7.37
CA GLN A 6 -13.02 -37.06 7.54
C GLN A 6 -13.31 -35.57 7.57
N ALA A 7 -13.26 -35.01 8.78
CA ALA A 7 -13.01 -33.61 9.03
C ALA A 7 -11.73 -33.25 8.27
N GLN A 8 -11.86 -33.04 6.96
CA GLN A 8 -10.86 -32.43 6.13
C GLN A 8 -10.88 -30.99 6.61
N SER A 9 -9.93 -30.73 7.52
CA SER A 9 -9.03 -29.60 7.47
C SER A 9 -9.75 -28.31 7.08
N ARG A 10 -9.88 -27.31 7.95
CA ARG A 10 -8.79 -26.34 8.14
C ARG A 10 -7.89 -26.18 6.91
N ASP A 11 -8.45 -26.16 5.71
CA ASP A 11 -8.05 -25.30 4.63
C ASP A 11 -8.52 -23.91 5.08
N GLN A 12 -7.91 -23.24 6.08
CA GLN A 12 -6.59 -22.63 5.96
C GLN A 12 -6.04 -22.72 4.54
N ASP A 13 -6.76 -22.09 3.62
CA ASP A 13 -6.18 -21.49 2.42
C ASP A 13 -5.14 -20.43 2.86
N GLN A 14 -4.03 -20.92 3.41
CA GLN A 14 -2.75 -20.23 3.53
C GLN A 14 -2.01 -20.23 2.18
N ARG A 15 -2.72 -20.43 1.05
CA ARG A 15 -2.13 -20.57 -0.29
C ARG A 15 -2.33 -19.32 -1.17
N SER A 16 -2.16 -18.14 -0.57
CA SER A 16 -1.93 -16.87 -1.31
C SER A 16 -1.20 -15.81 -0.45
N GLN A 17 -0.49 -16.19 0.61
CA GLN A 17 0.29 -15.22 1.41
C GLN A 17 1.69 -14.93 0.84
N ASP A 18 1.97 -15.36 -0.40
CA ASP A 18 3.14 -14.88 -1.14
C ASP A 18 2.85 -13.46 -1.71
N ARG A 19 3.13 -12.50 -0.83
CA ARG A 19 3.64 -11.14 -1.08
C ARG A 19 2.65 -10.06 -1.52
N GLY A 20 1.45 -10.03 -0.95
CA GLY A 20 0.69 -8.79 -0.86
C GLY A 20 1.39 -7.75 0.03
N PRO A 21 1.06 -6.45 -0.09
CA PRO A 21 1.59 -5.44 0.82
C PRO A 21 1.32 -5.83 2.29
N ARG A 22 2.36 -5.73 3.14
CA ARG A 22 2.29 -6.07 4.57
C ARG A 22 1.53 -5.05 5.41
N VAL A 23 1.53 -3.79 5.00
CA VAL A 23 0.72 -2.73 5.61
C VAL A 23 -0.65 -2.67 4.92
N SER A 24 -1.67 -2.26 5.66
CA SER A 24 -3.02 -2.12 5.11
C SER A 24 -3.10 -0.96 4.11
N PRO A 25 -4.03 -1.02 3.13
CA PRO A 25 -4.27 0.09 2.20
C PRO A 25 -4.58 1.41 2.91
N ASP A 26 -5.31 1.39 4.04
CA ASP A 26 -5.63 2.60 4.80
C ASP A 26 -4.40 3.23 5.49
N GLU A 27 -3.48 2.40 6.02
CA GLU A 27 -2.22 2.90 6.57
C GLU A 27 -1.38 3.53 5.46
N ALA A 28 -1.31 2.87 4.29
CA ALA A 28 -0.64 3.43 3.14
C ALA A 28 -1.28 4.74 2.68
N ARG A 29 -2.61 4.81 2.61
CA ARG A 29 -3.37 6.03 2.28
C ARG A 29 -3.01 7.19 3.20
N ARG A 30 -3.03 6.94 4.51
CA ARG A 30 -2.69 7.92 5.54
C ARG A 30 -1.25 8.41 5.37
N ARG A 31 -0.30 7.49 5.28
CA ARG A 31 1.14 7.79 5.12
C ARG A 31 1.42 8.54 3.82
N GLY A 32 0.77 8.15 2.74
CA GLY A 32 0.86 8.81 1.44
C GLY A 32 0.33 10.25 1.49
N GLY A 33 -0.78 10.50 2.20
CA GLY A 33 -1.29 11.85 2.44
C GLY A 33 -0.35 12.73 3.26
N GLU A 34 0.17 12.17 4.35
CA GLU A 34 1.15 12.84 5.21
C GLU A 34 2.42 13.22 4.42
N ALA A 35 2.92 12.32 3.57
CA ALA A 35 4.12 12.55 2.77
C ALA A 35 3.87 13.46 1.55
N GLY A 36 2.71 13.35 0.91
CA GLY A 36 2.31 14.23 -0.19
C GLY A 36 1.93 15.64 0.26
N GLY A 37 1.64 15.81 1.55
CA GLY A 37 1.18 17.07 2.15
C GLY A 37 -0.17 17.51 1.59
N GLY A 38 -1.05 16.56 1.31
CA GLY A 38 -2.36 16.81 0.69
C GLY A 38 -3.39 15.74 1.05
N ARG A 39 -4.57 15.82 0.45
CA ARG A 39 -5.67 14.89 0.72
C ARG A 39 -5.52 13.62 -0.14
N PRO A 40 -5.42 12.42 0.45
CA PRO A 40 -5.46 11.18 -0.32
C PRO A 40 -6.83 11.02 -0.98
N ILE A 41 -6.82 10.84 -2.30
CA ILE A 41 -8.03 10.63 -3.10
C ILE A 41 -8.16 9.18 -3.58
N ASP A 42 -7.05 8.49 -3.83
CA ASP A 42 -7.04 7.08 -4.23
C ASP A 42 -5.84 6.33 -3.64
N THR A 43 -5.95 5.02 -3.45
CA THR A 43 -4.88 4.16 -2.95
C THR A 43 -4.97 2.77 -3.56
N GLN A 44 -3.95 2.40 -4.32
CA GLN A 44 -3.94 1.18 -5.11
C GLN A 44 -2.71 0.32 -4.78
N PRO A 45 -2.87 -1.00 -4.54
CA PRO A 45 -1.75 -1.90 -4.40
C PRO A 45 -1.04 -2.07 -5.75
N ARG A 46 0.28 -2.13 -5.72
CA ARG A 46 1.15 -2.31 -6.88
C ARG A 46 1.68 -3.75 -6.94
N ARG A 47 2.09 -4.17 -8.14
CA ARG A 47 2.65 -5.51 -8.38
C ARG A 47 3.99 -5.76 -7.68
N ASP A 48 4.72 -4.71 -7.34
CA ASP A 48 6.00 -4.76 -6.61
C ASP A 48 5.81 -4.85 -5.09
N GLY A 49 4.57 -5.02 -4.62
CA GLY A 49 4.24 -5.10 -3.19
C GLY A 49 4.17 -3.75 -2.48
N ASN A 50 4.23 -2.64 -3.23
CA ASN A 50 4.06 -1.28 -2.71
C ASN A 50 2.63 -0.78 -2.93
N TYR A 51 2.34 0.44 -2.46
CA TYR A 51 1.11 1.16 -2.73
C TYR A 51 1.37 2.43 -3.53
N SER A 52 0.49 2.72 -4.48
CA SER A 52 0.39 4.02 -5.15
C SER A 52 -0.75 4.79 -4.49
N VAL A 53 -0.43 5.92 -3.85
CA VAL A 53 -1.42 6.79 -3.22
C VAL A 53 -1.53 8.07 -4.05
N LEU A 54 -2.70 8.32 -4.63
CA LEU A 54 -2.97 9.59 -5.28
C LEU A 54 -3.38 10.61 -4.23
N VAL A 55 -2.66 11.72 -4.18
CA VAL A 55 -2.84 12.81 -3.22
C VAL A 55 -3.13 14.08 -3.99
N GLU A 56 -4.26 14.71 -3.68
CA GLU A 56 -4.59 16.03 -4.20
C GLU A 56 -4.00 17.12 -3.29
N ARG A 57 -3.23 18.02 -3.87
CA ARG A 57 -2.64 19.18 -3.21
C ARG A 57 -2.66 20.38 -4.15
N ASP A 58 -3.17 21.51 -3.69
CA ASP A 58 -3.22 22.77 -4.45
C ASP A 58 -3.93 22.63 -5.83
N GLY A 59 -4.97 21.78 -5.89
CA GLY A 59 -5.70 21.47 -7.12
C GLY A 59 -4.96 20.58 -8.11
N ARG A 60 -3.84 19.97 -7.70
CA ARG A 60 -3.03 19.03 -8.51
C ARG A 60 -2.99 17.66 -7.86
N VAL A 61 -3.14 16.62 -8.67
CA VAL A 61 -2.98 15.24 -8.22
C VAL A 61 -1.52 14.83 -8.34
N ARG A 62 -0.97 14.28 -7.26
CA ARG A 62 0.38 13.71 -7.19
C ARG A 62 0.28 12.26 -6.79
N GLU A 63 1.06 11.40 -7.40
CA GLU A 63 1.24 10.03 -6.93
C GLU A 63 2.34 10.02 -5.87
N VAL A 64 2.10 9.33 -4.75
CA VAL A 64 3.07 9.05 -3.70
C VAL A 64 3.18 7.53 -3.59
N VAL A 65 4.38 7.00 -3.76
CA VAL A 65 4.62 5.56 -3.60
C VAL A 65 4.91 5.25 -2.13
N VAL A 66 4.09 4.41 -1.51
CA VAL A 66 4.27 3.95 -0.14
C VAL A 66 4.76 2.52 -0.14
N ASP A 67 5.85 2.29 0.58
CA ASP A 67 6.42 0.97 0.73
C ASP A 67 5.43 0.05 1.45
N GLY A 68 4.99 -1.01 0.79
CA GLY A 68 3.96 -1.87 1.33
C GLY A 68 4.47 -2.79 2.43
N GLN A 69 5.78 -2.91 2.61
CA GLN A 69 6.41 -3.70 3.66
C GLN A 69 6.49 -2.91 4.98
N THR A 70 6.78 -1.62 4.90
CA THR A 70 7.16 -0.75 6.02
C THR A 70 6.19 0.41 6.27
N GLY A 71 5.30 0.70 5.33
CA GLY A 71 4.40 1.87 5.39
C GLY A 71 5.13 3.20 5.15
N GLN A 72 6.41 3.16 4.79
CA GLN A 72 7.20 4.35 4.54
C GLN A 72 6.87 4.92 3.17
N ALA A 73 6.35 6.14 3.14
CA ALA A 73 6.21 6.87 1.89
C ALA A 73 7.60 7.18 1.34
N ARG A 74 7.87 6.77 0.11
CA ARG A 74 9.10 7.17 -0.58
C ARG A 74 8.98 8.66 -0.85
N PRO A 75 9.92 9.49 -0.35
CA PRO A 75 9.92 10.89 -0.73
C PRO A 75 10.08 10.94 -2.24
N ASP A 76 9.11 11.53 -2.92
CA ASP A 76 9.28 11.95 -4.30
C ASP A 76 10.52 12.85 -4.34
N ASN A 77 11.64 12.29 -4.80
CA ASN A 77 12.90 13.00 -5.03
C ASN A 77 12.70 14.21 -5.96
N ASN A 78 11.54 14.31 -6.62
CA ASN A 78 11.13 15.44 -7.43
C ASN A 78 10.88 16.73 -6.62
N ASN A 79 10.74 16.67 -5.29
CA ASN A 79 10.62 17.86 -4.45
C ASN A 79 11.98 18.40 -3.94
N GLN A 80 13.10 17.72 -4.23
CA GLN A 80 14.44 18.17 -3.81
C GLN A 80 15.05 19.25 -4.72
N ARG A 81 14.36 19.62 -5.81
CA ARG A 81 14.83 20.65 -6.75
C ARG A 81 14.48 22.08 -6.37
N ARG A 82 14.02 22.33 -5.14
CA ARG A 82 13.91 23.67 -4.55
C ARG A 82 14.96 23.85 -3.46
N ARG A 83 16.21 24.07 -3.90
CA ARG A 83 17.21 24.78 -3.11
C ARG A 83 16.99 26.29 -3.29
N PRO A 84 16.75 27.03 -2.21
CA PRO A 84 17.34 28.35 -1.99
C PRO A 84 18.19 28.27 -0.71
N ASN A 85 19.42 28.74 -0.59
CA ASN A 85 20.15 29.86 -1.19
C ASN A 85 21.61 29.46 -1.41
#